data_AF-A0A2G8HT34-F1
#
_entry.id   AF-A0A2G8HT34-F1
#
_cell.length_a   1.000
_cell.length_b   1.000
_cell.length_c   1.000
_cell.angle_alpha   90.00
_cell.angle_beta   90.00
_cell.angle_gamma   90.00
#
_symmetry.space_group_name_H-M   'P 1'
#
loop_
_entity.id
_entity.type
_entity.pdbx_description
1 polymer ?
#
loop_
_entity_poly.entity_id
_entity_poly.type
_entity_poly.pdbx_seq_one_letter_code
_entity_poly.pdbx_strand_id
1 'polypeptide(L)'
;MKNKTESIRKIVNYLNNPEKEGGFWLPNIQRPFVWSEDQIQRLFDSVLREYPISTFLVWKTKSEIKTRRFIEKYRSNTKLSDYNEIPNEEQKLLVLDGQQRLQSFFIGLQGSYEKKELYFNVLSGKQAPPDDIRYEFKFIDKKNVTLPWVRFKDVVFSNKPRQMAKDILSKFDDITDEQSEIIEDNLMNAHTIFATSEVITYQEIDSVDNPENYNDDDVVEIFIRANSGGTRLGKSDLLFSLLTSSWDDADENMEDLLENLNGSEFNFSRDFILKTCLSLLNKGASYKVEKFRDGKTKEQIINDWTNISNSILDVRDFIATQTYIRTDKAMPSYLGLIPVIYFRYHYPDKWKKAKGLDTYFLRTLIAGSFSGTPDNLIDKCTKKITELSDFDTDIIFGVIKADGRNLDITKNTILGATYGSKQIHMIFNLLYKDFNYRPAYKNNLPQVDHIFPQAHLKKVKEVNPTTGKRNIRKYKVEFRDQIANCMLLSAGENGAGGKSDTLPEVWFADKDDSYLDMHLIPKDKDLWKMERFEDFIEARKVLIEEKFGYMIQEEVGND
;
A
#
# COMPACT_ATOMS: atom_id res chain seq x y z
N MET A 1 -20.59 16.06 18.13
CA MET A 1 -20.61 16.44 16.71
C MET A 1 -22.05 16.42 16.24
N LYS A 2 -22.53 17.48 15.56
CA LYS A 2 -23.87 17.50 14.97
C LYS A 2 -23.76 17.04 13.51
N ASN A 3 -24.70 16.22 13.06
CA ASN A 3 -24.83 15.90 11.65
C ASN A 3 -25.45 17.11 10.94
N LYS A 4 -24.82 17.58 9.87
CA LYS A 4 -25.41 18.53 8.92
C LYS A 4 -25.94 17.75 7.71
N THR A 5 -27.04 18.22 7.13
CA THR A 5 -27.70 17.60 5.98
C THR A 5 -27.83 18.63 4.86
N GLU A 6 -27.54 18.22 3.63
CA GLU A 6 -27.63 19.09 2.45
C GLU A 6 -28.04 18.31 1.21
N SER A 7 -28.58 19.01 0.20
CA SER A 7 -28.81 18.40 -1.11
C SER A 7 -27.53 18.30 -1.93
N ILE A 8 -27.46 17.32 -2.84
CA ILE A 8 -26.29 17.12 -3.72
C ILE A 8 -26.00 18.40 -4.51
N ARG A 9 -27.05 19.03 -5.06
CA ARG A 9 -26.93 20.30 -5.79
C ARG A 9 -26.26 21.40 -4.97
N LYS A 10 -26.61 21.56 -3.69
CA LYS A 10 -25.97 22.56 -2.83
C LYS A 10 -24.52 22.21 -2.55
N ILE A 11 -24.23 20.97 -2.16
CA ILE A 11 -22.86 20.50 -1.87
C ILE A 11 -21.94 20.70 -3.07
N VAL A 12 -22.39 20.33 -4.28
CA VAL A 12 -21.63 20.53 -5.52
C VAL A 12 -21.32 22.01 -5.76
N ASN A 13 -22.23 22.94 -5.41
CA ASN A 13 -21.98 24.37 -5.50
C ASN A 13 -21.04 24.92 -4.41
N TYR A 14 -20.80 24.17 -3.33
CA TYR A 14 -19.86 24.52 -2.26
C TYR A 14 -18.43 24.06 -2.58
N LEU A 15 -18.27 23.04 -3.44
CA LEU A 15 -16.96 22.55 -3.86
C LEU A 15 -16.18 23.67 -4.57
N ASN A 16 -14.93 23.89 -4.16
CA ASN A 16 -14.04 24.92 -4.71
C ASN A 16 -14.58 26.36 -4.64
N ASN A 17 -15.56 26.64 -3.77
CA ASN A 17 -16.22 27.94 -3.71
C ASN A 17 -16.03 28.64 -2.35
N PRO A 18 -15.06 29.55 -2.21
CA PRO A 18 -14.76 30.19 -0.92
C PRO A 18 -15.91 31.05 -0.39
N GLU A 19 -16.81 31.55 -1.27
CA GLU A 19 -17.97 32.35 -0.86
C GLU A 19 -19.04 31.55 -0.08
N LYS A 20 -18.94 30.22 -0.07
CA LYS A 20 -19.90 29.32 0.59
C LYS A 20 -19.27 28.70 1.83
N GLU A 21 -19.31 29.45 2.93
CA GLU A 21 -18.75 29.06 4.24
C GLU A 21 -17.24 28.73 4.22
N GLY A 22 -16.50 29.33 3.27
CA GLY A 22 -15.08 29.04 3.07
C GLY A 22 -14.82 27.94 2.04
N GLY A 23 -15.86 27.31 1.51
CA GLY A 23 -15.78 26.30 0.45
C GLY A 23 -15.29 24.94 0.90
N PHE A 24 -15.68 23.91 0.16
CA PHE A 24 -15.23 22.53 0.36
C PHE A 24 -14.00 22.25 -0.49
N TRP A 25 -12.92 21.84 0.17
CA TRP A 25 -11.61 21.57 -0.42
C TRP A 25 -11.10 20.20 0.01
N LEU A 26 -10.07 19.73 -0.68
CA LEU A 26 -9.38 18.49 -0.33
C LEU A 26 -8.04 18.84 0.32
N PRO A 27 -7.68 18.22 1.45
CA PRO A 27 -6.30 18.16 1.92
C PRO A 27 -5.38 17.57 0.84
N ASN A 28 -4.18 18.14 0.63
CA ASN A 28 -3.25 17.61 -0.38
C ASN A 28 -2.79 16.17 -0.08
N ILE A 29 -2.78 15.76 1.20
CA ILE A 29 -2.49 14.39 1.63
C ILE A 29 -3.44 13.33 1.06
N GLN A 30 -4.63 13.72 0.60
CA GLN A 30 -5.61 12.76 0.10
C GLN A 30 -5.14 12.09 -1.20
N ARG A 31 -5.33 10.76 -1.28
CA ARG A 31 -4.99 9.99 -2.50
C ARG A 31 -5.67 10.57 -3.75
N PRO A 32 -5.10 10.36 -4.95
CA PRO A 32 -5.74 10.74 -6.21
C PRO A 32 -7.15 10.16 -6.38
N PHE A 33 -7.92 10.73 -7.30
CA PHE A 33 -9.17 10.13 -7.73
C PHE A 33 -8.90 8.84 -8.51
N VAL A 34 -9.58 7.75 -8.15
CA VAL A 34 -9.32 6.39 -8.70
C VAL A 34 -10.58 5.69 -9.17
N TRP A 35 -11.75 6.34 -9.12
CA TRP A 35 -13.00 5.73 -9.51
C TRP A 35 -13.20 5.71 -11.03
N SER A 36 -13.69 4.59 -11.55
CA SER A 36 -14.02 4.41 -12.96
C SER A 36 -15.40 5.00 -13.31
N GLU A 37 -15.69 5.12 -14.62
CA GLU A 37 -17.01 5.52 -15.13
C GLU A 37 -18.14 4.66 -14.53
N ASP A 38 -17.95 3.33 -14.42
CA ASP A 38 -18.95 2.38 -13.88
C ASP A 38 -19.24 2.64 -12.40
N GLN A 39 -18.22 2.93 -11.59
CA GLN A 39 -18.40 3.24 -10.17
C GLN A 39 -19.19 4.54 -9.96
N ILE A 40 -18.95 5.54 -10.80
CA ILE A 40 -19.73 6.78 -10.78
C ILE A 40 -21.18 6.49 -11.18
N GLN A 41 -21.40 5.73 -12.25
CA GLN A 41 -22.76 5.39 -12.71
C GLN A 41 -23.56 4.64 -11.64
N ARG A 42 -22.94 3.67 -10.97
CA ARG A 42 -23.56 2.93 -9.84
C ARG A 42 -23.85 3.81 -8.62
N LEU A 43 -23.01 4.80 -8.33
CA LEU A 43 -23.29 5.77 -7.27
C LEU A 43 -24.55 6.58 -7.58
N PHE A 44 -24.69 7.07 -8.81
CA PHE A 44 -25.87 7.84 -9.23
C PHE A 44 -27.15 6.99 -9.24
N ASP A 45 -27.08 5.74 -9.70
CA ASP A 45 -28.16 4.77 -9.59
C ASP A 45 -28.56 4.53 -8.12
N SER A 46 -27.58 4.27 -7.24
CA SER A 46 -27.82 4.06 -5.80
C SER A 46 -28.52 5.26 -5.15
N VAL A 47 -28.10 6.47 -5.48
CA VAL A 47 -28.75 7.70 -4.99
C VAL A 47 -30.19 7.82 -5.48
N LEU A 48 -30.44 7.53 -6.76
CA LEU A 48 -31.78 7.64 -7.34
C LEU A 48 -32.74 6.55 -6.82
N ARG A 49 -32.19 5.43 -6.32
CA ARG A 49 -32.91 4.40 -5.55
C ARG A 49 -33.07 4.71 -4.06
N GLU A 50 -32.56 5.86 -3.62
CA GLU A 50 -32.56 6.27 -2.21
C GLU A 50 -31.79 5.31 -1.31
N TYR A 51 -30.76 4.63 -1.85
CA TYR A 51 -29.87 3.82 -1.04
C TYR A 51 -28.96 4.71 -0.18
N PRO A 52 -28.63 4.28 1.07
CA PRO A 52 -27.77 5.06 1.94
C PRO A 52 -26.38 5.27 1.32
N ILE A 53 -26.02 6.53 1.10
CA ILE A 53 -24.65 6.95 0.79
C ILE A 53 -24.00 7.43 2.09
N SER A 54 -23.15 6.60 2.70
CA SER A 54 -22.55 6.79 4.04
C SER A 54 -22.17 8.24 4.38
N THR A 55 -22.18 8.60 5.65
CA THR A 55 -21.84 9.95 6.13
C THR A 55 -20.45 10.42 5.67
N PHE A 56 -20.29 11.72 5.38
CA PHE A 56 -19.00 12.34 5.11
C PHE A 56 -18.39 12.93 6.39
N LEU A 57 -17.06 13.09 6.41
CA LEU A 57 -16.36 13.79 7.48
C LEU A 57 -15.70 15.04 6.90
N VAL A 58 -15.91 16.18 7.56
CA VAL A 58 -15.44 17.49 7.11
C VAL A 58 -14.78 18.21 8.28
N TRP A 59 -13.69 18.92 8.02
CA TRP A 59 -12.96 19.70 8.99
C TRP A 59 -13.01 21.19 8.66
N LYS A 60 -13.64 21.97 9.53
CA LYS A 60 -13.64 23.43 9.48
C LYS A 60 -12.40 23.96 10.18
N THR A 61 -11.54 24.65 9.43
CA THR A 61 -10.25 25.13 9.91
C THR A 61 -9.81 26.44 9.26
N LYS A 62 -8.88 27.13 9.91
CA LYS A 62 -8.09 28.25 9.36
C LYS A 62 -6.60 27.91 9.23
N SER A 63 -6.22 26.66 9.51
CA SER A 63 -4.82 26.23 9.46
C SER A 63 -4.25 26.39 8.05
N GLU A 64 -2.97 26.79 7.97
CA GLU A 64 -2.22 26.98 6.72
C GLU A 64 -1.79 25.64 6.08
N ILE A 65 -2.77 24.77 5.83
CA ILE A 65 -2.55 23.47 5.22
C ILE A 65 -2.66 23.60 3.71
N LYS A 66 -1.77 22.94 2.97
CA LYS A 66 -1.86 22.80 1.52
C LYS A 66 -3.16 22.08 1.15
N THR A 67 -4.01 22.78 0.41
CA THR A 67 -5.28 22.26 -0.11
C THR A 67 -5.20 22.09 -1.61
N ARG A 68 -6.09 21.26 -2.14
CA ARG A 68 -6.31 21.08 -3.57
C ARG A 68 -7.78 21.24 -3.91
N ARG A 69 -8.04 21.73 -5.11
CA ARG A 69 -9.38 21.77 -5.72
C ARG A 69 -9.87 20.37 -6.09
N PHE A 70 -11.18 20.20 -6.03
CA PHE A 70 -11.86 19.13 -6.75
C PHE A 70 -11.67 19.31 -8.26
N ILE A 71 -11.48 18.20 -8.97
CA ILE A 71 -11.16 18.20 -10.40
C ILE A 71 -12.45 18.26 -11.21
N GLU A 72 -12.74 19.40 -11.85
CA GLU A 72 -13.94 19.53 -12.69
C GLU A 72 -13.83 18.66 -13.96
N LYS A 73 -12.68 18.69 -14.64
CA LYS A 73 -12.45 18.00 -15.91
C LYS A 73 -11.40 16.92 -15.75
N TYR A 74 -11.82 15.74 -15.33
CA TYR A 74 -10.92 14.64 -15.02
C TYR A 74 -10.34 13.98 -16.27
N ARG A 75 -9.03 13.73 -16.25
CA ARG A 75 -8.29 12.92 -17.23
C ARG A 75 -7.29 12.04 -16.49
N SER A 76 -7.00 10.88 -17.06
CA SER A 76 -6.02 9.92 -16.54
C SER A 76 -4.61 10.50 -16.38
N ASN A 77 -4.25 11.52 -17.16
CA ASN A 77 -2.97 12.23 -17.07
C ASN A 77 -3.03 13.56 -16.29
N THR A 78 -4.10 13.81 -15.54
CA THR A 78 -4.24 15.02 -14.73
C THR A 78 -3.17 15.04 -13.63
N LYS A 79 -2.30 16.05 -13.64
CA LYS A 79 -1.36 16.30 -12.55
C LYS A 79 -2.07 16.97 -11.37
N LEU A 80 -1.91 16.43 -10.17
CA LEU A 80 -2.55 16.99 -8.98
C LEU A 80 -1.99 18.38 -8.62
N SER A 81 -0.72 18.63 -8.94
CA SER A 81 -0.04 19.92 -8.73
C SER A 81 -0.79 21.10 -9.33
N ASP A 82 -1.47 20.89 -10.46
CA ASP A 82 -2.21 21.94 -11.18
C ASP A 82 -3.47 22.43 -10.42
N TYR A 83 -3.87 21.68 -9.39
CA TYR A 83 -5.07 21.94 -8.58
C TYR A 83 -4.72 22.39 -7.17
N ASN A 84 -3.43 22.52 -6.84
CA ASN A 84 -3.00 23.01 -5.53
C ASN A 84 -3.38 24.48 -5.36
N GLU A 85 -3.85 24.80 -4.17
CA GLU A 85 -4.08 26.18 -3.73
C GLU A 85 -2.93 26.63 -2.84
N ILE A 86 -2.68 27.94 -2.86
CA ILE A 86 -1.70 28.55 -1.98
C ILE A 86 -2.26 28.52 -0.55
N PRO A 87 -1.52 27.98 0.44
CA PRO A 87 -1.94 28.02 1.83
C PRO A 87 -2.27 29.44 2.28
N ASN A 88 -3.37 29.58 3.02
CA ASN A 88 -3.83 30.85 3.57
C ASN A 88 -4.48 30.60 4.95
N GLU A 89 -4.76 31.67 5.69
CA GLU A 89 -5.44 31.62 6.99
C GLU A 89 -6.97 31.79 6.87
N GLU A 90 -7.50 31.72 5.65
CA GLU A 90 -8.95 31.82 5.44
C GLU A 90 -9.65 30.56 5.94
N GLN A 91 -10.88 30.75 6.44
CA GLN A 91 -11.72 29.62 6.84
C GLN A 91 -12.00 28.74 5.63
N LYS A 92 -11.87 27.44 5.82
CA LYS A 92 -12.13 26.42 4.79
C LYS A 92 -12.67 25.13 5.39
N LEU A 93 -13.42 24.39 4.59
CA LEU A 93 -13.97 23.09 4.94
C LEU A 93 -13.19 22.00 4.20
N LEU A 94 -12.35 21.26 4.92
CA LEU A 94 -11.54 20.19 4.37
C LEU A 94 -12.29 18.86 4.45
N VAL A 95 -12.58 18.25 3.31
CA VAL A 95 -13.17 16.91 3.28
C VAL A 95 -12.11 15.92 3.78
N LEU A 96 -12.46 15.11 4.78
CA LEU A 96 -11.61 14.10 5.40
C LEU A 96 -12.03 12.67 5.01
N ASP A 97 -13.33 12.45 4.77
CA ASP A 97 -13.84 11.19 4.25
C ASP A 97 -14.92 11.41 3.19
N GLY A 98 -15.00 10.48 2.23
CA GLY A 98 -15.94 10.49 1.11
C GLY A 98 -15.49 11.33 -0.09
N GLN A 99 -14.21 11.67 -0.18
CA GLN A 99 -13.63 12.42 -1.30
C GLN A 99 -14.01 11.87 -2.68
N GLN A 100 -14.00 10.55 -2.89
CA GLN A 100 -14.25 9.93 -4.20
C GLN A 100 -15.71 10.11 -4.60
N ARG A 101 -16.63 10.08 -3.63
CA ARG A 101 -18.07 10.28 -3.88
C ARG A 101 -18.37 11.74 -4.21
N LEU A 102 -17.81 12.69 -3.45
CA LEU A 102 -17.96 14.12 -3.76
C LEU A 102 -17.34 14.50 -5.11
N GLN A 103 -16.15 13.97 -5.40
CA GLN A 103 -15.48 14.13 -6.70
C GLN A 103 -16.32 13.54 -7.85
N SER A 104 -16.99 12.42 -7.62
CA SER A 104 -17.91 11.80 -8.60
C SER A 104 -19.14 12.66 -8.85
N PHE A 105 -19.74 13.25 -7.81
CA PHE A 105 -20.84 14.19 -7.97
C PHE A 105 -20.39 15.44 -8.73
N PHE A 106 -19.20 15.97 -8.42
CA PHE A 106 -18.65 17.13 -9.12
C PHE A 106 -18.44 16.86 -10.61
N ILE A 107 -17.83 15.73 -10.95
CA ILE A 107 -17.63 15.28 -12.33
C ILE A 107 -18.96 15.08 -13.05
N GLY A 108 -19.93 14.41 -12.43
CA GLY A 108 -21.21 14.10 -13.06
C GLY A 108 -22.14 15.30 -13.24
N LEU A 109 -22.04 16.32 -12.38
CA LEU A 109 -23.00 17.43 -12.33
C LEU A 109 -22.45 18.78 -12.80
N GLN A 110 -21.14 19.02 -12.71
CA GLN A 110 -20.52 20.25 -13.20
C GLN A 110 -19.39 20.00 -14.20
N GLY A 111 -18.88 18.77 -14.26
CA GLY A 111 -17.64 18.45 -14.95
C GLY A 111 -17.74 17.49 -16.13
N SER A 112 -16.63 16.79 -16.37
CA SER A 112 -16.52 15.73 -17.38
C SER A 112 -15.49 14.68 -16.98
N TYR A 113 -15.69 13.45 -17.43
CA TYR A 113 -14.76 12.33 -17.30
C TYR A 113 -14.20 12.01 -18.68
N GLU A 114 -12.90 12.17 -18.90
CA GLU A 114 -12.25 11.93 -20.20
C GLU A 114 -12.97 12.65 -21.37
N LYS A 115 -13.37 13.92 -21.12
CA LYS A 115 -14.15 14.80 -22.03
C LYS A 115 -15.60 14.38 -22.28
N LYS A 116 -16.09 13.31 -21.67
CA LYS A 116 -17.48 12.88 -21.73
C LYS A 116 -18.26 13.44 -20.54
N GLU A 117 -19.55 13.69 -20.74
CA GLU A 117 -20.44 14.15 -19.67
C GLU A 117 -21.42 13.06 -19.28
N LEU A 118 -22.01 13.17 -18.09
CA LEU A 118 -22.96 12.19 -17.59
C LEU A 118 -24.35 12.41 -18.19
N TYR A 119 -24.90 11.36 -18.79
CA TYR A 119 -26.25 11.30 -19.32
C TYR A 119 -27.06 10.25 -18.55
N PHE A 120 -28.36 10.50 -18.46
CA PHE A 120 -29.36 9.63 -17.84
C PHE A 120 -30.32 9.12 -18.90
N ASN A 121 -30.56 7.80 -18.92
CA ASN A 121 -31.57 7.18 -19.76
C ASN A 121 -32.95 7.39 -19.12
N VAL A 122 -33.73 8.33 -19.65
CA VAL A 122 -35.03 8.68 -19.06
C VAL A 122 -36.11 7.59 -19.20
N LEU A 123 -35.86 6.55 -20.01
CA LEU A 123 -36.73 5.38 -20.15
C LEU A 123 -36.33 4.21 -19.23
N SER A 124 -35.24 4.35 -18.47
CA SER A 124 -34.83 3.35 -17.48
C SER A 124 -35.74 3.36 -16.24
N GLY A 125 -35.42 2.60 -15.19
CA GLY A 125 -36.18 2.63 -13.93
C GLY A 125 -37.20 1.51 -13.74
N LYS A 126 -37.38 0.62 -14.73
CA LYS A 126 -38.22 -0.60 -14.62
C LYS A 126 -37.68 -1.53 -13.52
N GLN A 127 -38.55 -2.38 -12.95
CA GLN A 127 -38.14 -3.31 -11.89
C GLN A 127 -36.98 -4.20 -12.36
N ALA A 128 -35.82 -4.03 -11.72
CA ALA A 128 -34.64 -4.86 -11.90
C ALA A 128 -34.39 -5.66 -10.62
N PRO A 129 -33.75 -6.84 -10.69
CA PRO A 129 -33.26 -7.54 -9.50
C PRO A 129 -32.39 -6.63 -8.62
N PRO A 130 -32.30 -6.85 -7.30
CA PRO A 130 -31.55 -5.99 -6.38
C PRO A 130 -30.08 -5.76 -6.78
N ASP A 131 -29.45 -6.76 -7.40
CA ASP A 131 -28.04 -6.75 -7.79
C ASP A 131 -27.77 -6.12 -9.18
N ASP A 132 -28.82 -5.79 -9.94
CA ASP A 132 -28.72 -5.24 -11.30
C ASP A 132 -28.98 -3.73 -11.32
N ILE A 133 -28.54 -3.03 -12.37
CA ILE A 133 -28.73 -1.57 -12.56
C ILE A 133 -30.19 -1.27 -12.94
N ARG A 134 -30.83 -0.31 -12.26
CA ARG A 134 -32.23 0.08 -12.42
C ARG A 134 -32.30 1.38 -13.19
N TYR A 135 -31.54 2.37 -12.75
CA TYR A 135 -31.40 3.66 -13.41
C TYR A 135 -30.09 3.72 -14.17
N GLU A 136 -30.18 3.83 -15.49
CA GLU A 136 -29.00 3.75 -16.34
C GLU A 136 -28.37 5.14 -16.53
N PHE A 137 -27.10 5.24 -16.14
CA PHE A 137 -26.27 6.40 -16.37
C PHE A 137 -25.11 6.03 -17.28
N LYS A 138 -24.67 6.97 -18.13
CA LYS A 138 -23.52 6.76 -19.01
C LYS A 138 -22.76 8.04 -19.28
N PHE A 139 -21.43 7.93 -19.34
CA PHE A 139 -20.59 9.01 -19.85
C PHE A 139 -20.57 8.96 -21.39
N ILE A 140 -21.06 10.02 -22.05
CA ILE A 140 -21.20 10.10 -23.51
C ILE A 140 -20.52 11.38 -24.02
N ASP A 141 -19.84 11.29 -25.16
CA ASP A 141 -19.39 12.49 -25.89
C ASP A 141 -20.61 13.18 -26.50
N LYS A 142 -20.72 14.50 -26.33
CA LYS A 142 -21.84 15.32 -26.82
C LYS A 142 -22.20 15.04 -28.29
N LYS A 143 -21.24 14.66 -29.13
CA LYS A 143 -21.46 14.36 -30.56
C LYS A 143 -22.21 13.04 -30.81
N ASN A 144 -22.17 12.10 -29.86
CA ASN A 144 -22.71 10.75 -30.00
C ASN A 144 -24.00 10.55 -29.20
N VAL A 145 -24.60 11.64 -28.70
CA VAL A 145 -25.80 11.57 -27.86
C VAL A 145 -27.03 11.39 -28.75
N THR A 146 -27.81 10.36 -28.45
CA THR A 146 -29.14 10.13 -29.03
C THR A 146 -30.15 9.95 -27.91
N LEU A 147 -31.42 10.24 -28.17
CA LEU A 147 -32.49 9.85 -27.23
C LEU A 147 -32.45 8.32 -27.00
N PRO A 148 -32.79 7.83 -25.80
CA PRO A 148 -33.38 8.53 -24.64
C PRO A 148 -32.38 9.16 -23.66
N TRP A 149 -31.13 9.42 -24.06
CA TRP A 149 -30.10 9.95 -23.16
C TRP A 149 -30.21 11.47 -23.00
N VAL A 150 -30.51 11.91 -21.78
CA VAL A 150 -30.59 13.34 -21.42
C VAL A 150 -29.40 13.72 -20.55
N ARG A 151 -28.82 14.90 -20.81
CA ARG A 151 -27.68 15.40 -20.04
C ARG A 151 -28.11 15.64 -18.59
N PHE A 152 -27.49 14.94 -17.66
CA PHE A 152 -28.05 14.84 -16.30
C PHE A 152 -27.97 16.15 -15.51
N LYS A 153 -26.92 16.95 -15.71
CA LYS A 153 -26.80 18.25 -15.03
C LYS A 153 -27.90 19.24 -15.40
N ASP A 154 -28.41 19.18 -16.62
CA ASP A 154 -29.49 20.08 -17.08
C ASP A 154 -30.81 19.74 -16.36
N VAL A 155 -31.00 18.48 -15.97
CA VAL A 155 -32.10 18.03 -15.10
C VAL A 155 -31.92 18.63 -13.71
N VAL A 156 -30.79 18.37 -13.04
CA VAL A 156 -30.57 18.75 -11.63
C VAL A 156 -30.55 20.26 -11.38
N PHE A 157 -29.97 21.04 -12.30
CA PHE A 157 -29.84 22.50 -12.14
C PHE A 157 -31.00 23.29 -12.78
N SER A 158 -32.05 22.62 -13.26
CA SER A 158 -33.24 23.30 -13.79
C SER A 158 -33.99 24.04 -12.68
N ASN A 159 -34.25 25.33 -12.91
CA ASN A 159 -35.13 26.17 -12.08
C ASN A 159 -36.62 25.97 -12.41
N LYS A 160 -36.94 25.27 -13.51
CA LYS A 160 -38.30 25.02 -13.99
C LYS A 160 -38.44 23.53 -14.37
N PRO A 161 -38.43 22.60 -13.40
CA PRO A 161 -38.38 21.16 -13.67
C PRO A 161 -39.54 20.67 -14.54
N ARG A 162 -40.77 21.16 -14.29
CA ARG A 162 -41.94 20.82 -15.11
C ARG A 162 -41.82 21.27 -16.57
N GLN A 163 -41.24 22.44 -16.82
CA GLN A 163 -41.03 22.92 -18.20
C GLN A 163 -39.92 22.10 -18.87
N MET A 164 -38.84 21.82 -18.15
CA MET A 164 -37.74 20.97 -18.63
C MET A 164 -38.24 19.57 -19.03
N ALA A 165 -39.12 18.96 -18.24
CA ALA A 165 -39.74 17.68 -18.60
C ALA A 165 -40.55 17.77 -19.90
N LYS A 166 -41.40 18.80 -20.05
CA LYS A 166 -42.15 19.05 -21.29
C LYS A 166 -41.25 19.29 -22.51
N ASP A 167 -40.16 20.04 -22.34
CA ASP A 167 -39.21 20.35 -23.40
C ASP A 167 -38.37 19.13 -23.82
N ILE A 168 -38.21 18.14 -22.94
CA ILE A 168 -37.56 16.87 -23.26
C ILE A 168 -38.56 15.95 -23.96
N LEU A 169 -39.79 15.83 -23.45
CA LEU A 169 -40.86 15.03 -24.05
C LEU A 169 -41.15 15.44 -25.48
N SER A 170 -41.16 16.74 -25.78
CA SER A 170 -41.41 17.25 -27.14
C SER A 170 -40.34 16.89 -28.18
N LYS A 171 -39.20 16.32 -27.76
CA LYS A 171 -38.13 15.86 -28.66
C LYS A 171 -38.26 14.39 -29.05
N PHE A 172 -39.15 13.64 -28.40
CA PHE A 172 -39.38 12.24 -28.72
C PHE A 172 -40.42 12.13 -29.83
N ASP A 173 -40.07 11.41 -30.89
CA ASP A 173 -41.02 11.00 -31.94
C ASP A 173 -41.62 9.63 -31.54
N ASP A 174 -42.94 9.46 -31.69
CA ASP A 174 -43.67 8.19 -31.50
C ASP A 174 -43.45 7.47 -30.14
N ILE A 175 -43.69 8.16 -29.02
CA ILE A 175 -43.71 7.54 -27.67
C ILE A 175 -45.14 7.19 -27.22
N THR A 176 -45.28 6.12 -26.45
CA THR A 176 -46.55 5.74 -25.82
C THR A 176 -46.87 6.63 -24.61
N ASP A 177 -48.15 6.67 -24.19
CA ASP A 177 -48.56 7.37 -22.96
C ASP A 177 -47.79 6.84 -21.73
N GLU A 178 -47.61 5.51 -21.65
CA GLU A 178 -46.82 4.85 -20.59
C GLU A 178 -45.36 5.31 -20.59
N GLN A 179 -44.72 5.44 -21.76
CA GLN A 179 -43.35 5.94 -21.87
C GLN A 179 -43.25 7.41 -21.47
N SER A 180 -44.27 8.21 -21.81
CA SER A 180 -44.33 9.63 -21.45
C SER A 180 -44.40 9.81 -19.93
N GLU A 181 -45.25 9.03 -19.25
CA GLU A 181 -45.35 9.00 -17.79
C GLU A 181 -44.02 8.60 -17.14
N ILE A 182 -43.38 7.52 -17.63
CA ILE A 182 -42.07 7.07 -17.12
C ILE A 182 -41.02 8.18 -17.23
N ILE A 183 -40.96 8.88 -18.37
CA ILE A 183 -39.99 9.97 -18.59
C ILE A 183 -40.26 11.12 -17.61
N GLU A 184 -41.51 11.55 -17.46
CA GLU A 184 -41.87 12.64 -16.55
C GLU A 184 -41.53 12.28 -15.10
N ASP A 185 -41.92 11.08 -14.65
CA ASP A 185 -41.65 10.59 -13.31
C ASP A 185 -40.15 10.49 -13.03
N ASN A 186 -39.37 9.92 -13.96
CA ASN A 186 -37.93 9.79 -13.81
C ASN A 186 -37.23 11.15 -13.74
N LEU A 187 -37.63 12.12 -14.57
CA LEU A 187 -37.06 13.47 -14.56
C LEU A 187 -37.41 14.23 -13.28
N MET A 188 -38.66 14.14 -12.84
CA MET A 188 -39.13 14.79 -11.61
C MET A 188 -38.51 14.15 -10.37
N ASN A 189 -38.38 12.83 -10.33
CA ASN A 189 -37.72 12.11 -9.25
C ASN A 189 -36.23 12.46 -9.17
N ALA A 190 -35.53 12.42 -10.31
CA ALA A 190 -34.12 12.81 -10.38
C ALA A 190 -33.88 14.25 -9.93
N HIS A 191 -34.73 15.19 -10.36
CA HIS A 191 -34.67 16.57 -9.87
C HIS A 191 -34.90 16.62 -8.36
N THR A 192 -35.93 15.95 -7.84
CA THR A 192 -36.26 15.99 -6.42
C THR A 192 -35.11 15.47 -5.56
N ILE A 193 -34.60 14.27 -5.86
CA ILE A 193 -33.55 13.61 -5.08
C ILE A 193 -32.22 14.39 -5.11
N PHE A 194 -31.78 14.84 -6.28
CA PHE A 194 -30.47 15.50 -6.41
C PHE A 194 -30.51 17.00 -6.10
N ALA A 195 -31.62 17.68 -6.39
CA ALA A 195 -31.71 19.13 -6.29
C ALA A 195 -32.29 19.61 -4.94
N THR A 196 -33.25 18.87 -4.38
CA THR A 196 -34.04 19.31 -3.22
C THR A 196 -33.87 18.45 -1.98
N SER A 197 -33.83 17.12 -2.10
CA SER A 197 -33.74 16.23 -0.94
C SER A 197 -32.36 16.34 -0.27
N GLU A 198 -32.35 16.37 1.06
CA GLU A 198 -31.12 16.47 1.85
C GLU A 198 -30.45 15.09 2.06
N VAL A 199 -29.98 14.50 0.96
CA VAL A 199 -29.42 13.14 0.94
C VAL A 199 -27.96 13.07 1.43
N ILE A 200 -27.23 14.19 1.44
CA ILE A 200 -25.85 14.23 1.94
C ILE A 200 -25.90 14.53 3.42
N THR A 201 -25.40 13.59 4.24
CA THR A 201 -25.14 13.83 5.66
C THR A 201 -23.64 13.94 5.89
N TYR A 202 -23.18 14.96 6.60
CA TYR A 202 -21.77 15.09 6.98
C TYR A 202 -21.59 15.52 8.43
N GLN A 203 -20.52 15.04 9.05
CA GLN A 203 -20.07 15.44 10.37
C GLN A 203 -18.99 16.49 10.23
N GLU A 204 -19.17 17.59 10.96
CA GLU A 204 -18.21 18.69 10.99
C GLU A 204 -17.38 18.61 12.27
N ILE A 205 -16.07 18.57 12.09
CA ILE A 205 -15.07 18.84 13.12
C ILE A 205 -14.74 20.32 13.02
N ASP A 206 -15.03 21.08 14.08
CA ASP A 206 -14.90 22.53 14.05
C ASP A 206 -13.78 23.02 14.97
N SER A 207 -12.59 23.16 14.40
CA SER A 207 -11.41 23.69 15.10
C SER A 207 -11.41 25.21 15.19
N VAL A 208 -12.26 25.89 14.41
CA VAL A 208 -12.38 27.35 14.44
C VAL A 208 -13.15 27.78 15.68
N ASP A 209 -14.28 27.13 15.93
CA ASP A 209 -15.15 27.47 17.05
C ASP A 209 -14.81 26.66 18.32
N ASN A 210 -14.09 25.54 18.20
CA ASN A 210 -13.71 24.67 19.32
C ASN A 210 -12.21 24.29 19.32
N PRO A 211 -11.29 25.26 19.36
CA PRO A 211 -9.84 25.00 19.21
C PRO A 211 -9.25 24.14 20.33
N GLU A 212 -9.80 24.17 21.55
CA GLU A 212 -9.33 23.31 22.66
C GLU A 212 -9.76 21.85 22.53
N ASN A 213 -10.84 21.57 21.79
CA ASN A 213 -11.38 20.22 21.63
C ASN A 213 -10.87 19.50 20.38
N TYR A 214 -10.44 20.28 19.37
CA TYR A 214 -10.00 19.76 18.08
C TYR A 214 -8.80 20.57 17.61
N ASN A 215 -7.61 20.26 18.14
CA ASN A 215 -6.39 20.75 17.51
C ASN A 215 -6.10 19.93 16.23
N ASP A 216 -5.18 20.41 15.40
CA ASP A 216 -4.83 19.72 14.15
C ASP A 216 -4.46 18.23 14.36
N ASP A 217 -3.79 17.89 15.48
CA ASP A 217 -3.33 16.53 15.78
C ASP A 217 -4.51 15.59 16.09
N ASP A 218 -5.52 16.09 16.81
CA ASP A 218 -6.76 15.36 17.07
C ASP A 218 -7.51 15.07 15.77
N VAL A 219 -7.63 16.07 14.89
CA VAL A 219 -8.34 15.94 13.62
C VAL A 219 -7.64 14.95 12.69
N VAL A 220 -6.32 14.99 12.69
CA VAL A 220 -5.46 14.02 12.00
C VAL A 220 -5.70 12.61 12.50
N GLU A 221 -5.75 12.40 13.82
CA GLU A 221 -5.98 11.09 14.37
C GLU A 221 -7.39 10.59 14.02
N ILE A 222 -8.38 11.49 14.04
CA ILE A 222 -9.74 11.18 13.56
C ILE A 222 -9.71 10.81 12.07
N PHE A 223 -8.97 11.55 11.22
CA PHE A 223 -8.81 11.24 9.80
C PHE A 223 -8.22 9.85 9.57
N ILE A 224 -7.14 9.50 10.29
CA ILE A 224 -6.49 8.19 10.20
C ILE A 224 -7.46 7.10 10.65
N ARG A 225 -8.13 7.28 11.80
CA ARG A 225 -9.09 6.29 12.33
C ARG A 225 -10.27 6.10 11.37
N ALA A 226 -10.82 7.17 10.80
CA ALA A 226 -11.92 7.11 9.85
C ALA A 226 -11.51 6.43 8.53
N ASN A 227 -10.30 6.69 8.02
CA ASN A 227 -9.80 6.10 6.77
C ASN A 227 -9.14 4.71 6.95
N SER A 228 -8.97 4.24 8.19
CA SER A 228 -8.28 2.96 8.51
C SER A 228 -9.05 1.70 8.10
N GLY A 229 -10.32 1.83 7.67
CA GLY A 229 -11.11 0.75 7.07
C GLY A 229 -10.75 0.39 5.63
N GLY A 230 -9.91 1.20 4.95
CA GLY A 230 -9.44 0.98 3.56
C GLY A 230 -7.91 0.94 3.42
N THR A 231 -7.39 1.15 2.21
CA THR A 231 -5.94 1.22 1.95
C THR A 231 -5.32 2.34 2.80
N ARG A 232 -4.48 1.95 3.76
CA ARG A 232 -3.94 2.84 4.81
C ARG A 232 -3.14 4.01 4.23
N LEU A 233 -3.56 5.24 4.54
CA LEU A 233 -2.67 6.40 4.56
C LEU A 233 -1.87 6.35 5.87
N GLY A 234 -0.55 6.51 5.80
CA GLY A 234 0.35 6.43 6.94
C GLY A 234 0.42 7.75 7.72
N LYS A 235 0.77 7.68 9.02
CA LYS A 235 1.15 8.88 9.81
C LYS A 235 2.26 9.70 9.12
N SER A 236 3.12 9.02 8.35
CA SER A 236 4.16 9.60 7.50
C SER A 236 3.64 10.57 6.44
N ASP A 237 2.50 10.27 5.81
CA ASP A 237 1.99 11.06 4.68
C ASP A 237 1.53 12.45 5.14
N LEU A 238 1.08 12.55 6.39
CA LEU A 238 0.71 13.81 7.00
C LEU A 238 1.92 14.62 7.45
N LEU A 239 2.86 13.98 8.12
CA LEU A 239 4.11 14.64 8.50
C LEU A 239 4.80 15.22 7.26
N PHE A 240 4.69 14.51 6.15
CA PHE A 240 5.11 15.01 4.86
C PHE A 240 4.27 16.17 4.34
N SER A 241 2.94 16.14 4.45
CA SER A 241 2.09 17.31 4.17
C SER A 241 2.47 18.54 5.00
N LEU A 242 2.93 18.36 6.24
CA LEU A 242 3.44 19.45 7.07
C LEU A 242 4.85 19.88 6.66
N LEU A 243 5.69 18.99 6.15
CA LEU A 243 7.02 19.35 5.61
C LEU A 243 6.89 20.13 4.29
N THR A 244 6.02 19.66 3.38
CA THR A 244 5.77 20.30 2.08
C THR A 244 5.22 21.72 2.24
N SER A 245 4.58 22.09 3.36
CA SER A 245 4.15 23.48 3.59
C SER A 245 5.32 24.47 3.66
N SER A 246 6.51 24.01 4.03
CA SER A 246 7.71 24.83 4.22
C SER A 246 8.81 24.53 3.20
N TRP A 247 8.60 23.56 2.32
CA TRP A 247 9.55 23.12 1.31
C TRP A 247 8.79 22.81 0.02
N ASP A 248 8.86 23.75 -0.92
CA ASP A 248 8.07 23.69 -2.15
C ASP A 248 8.41 22.47 -3.02
N ASP A 249 9.69 22.11 -3.11
CA ASP A 249 10.17 20.95 -3.88
C ASP A 249 10.21 19.64 -3.06
N ALA A 250 9.58 19.59 -1.89
CA ALA A 250 9.65 18.41 -1.01
C ALA A 250 9.12 17.14 -1.68
N ASP A 251 7.95 17.23 -2.31
CA ASP A 251 7.29 16.11 -2.99
C ASP A 251 8.22 15.56 -4.09
N GLU A 252 8.77 16.42 -4.94
CA GLU A 252 9.68 16.04 -6.04
C GLU A 252 10.97 15.39 -5.51
N ASN A 253 11.64 16.03 -4.55
CA ASN A 253 12.87 15.49 -3.97
C ASN A 253 12.68 14.13 -3.28
N MET A 254 11.54 13.93 -2.62
CA MET A 254 11.19 12.64 -2.00
C MET A 254 10.91 11.57 -3.05
N GLU A 255 10.16 11.92 -4.10
CA GLU A 255 9.87 11.01 -5.21
C GLU A 255 11.15 10.60 -5.94
N ASP A 256 12.04 11.55 -6.23
CA ASP A 256 13.36 11.30 -6.83
C ASP A 256 14.20 10.35 -5.97
N LEU A 257 14.26 10.59 -4.65
CA LEU A 257 15.01 9.72 -3.75
C LEU A 257 14.41 8.30 -3.72
N LEU A 258 13.08 8.18 -3.65
CA LEU A 258 12.41 6.89 -3.64
C LEU A 258 12.56 6.14 -4.97
N GLU A 259 12.51 6.84 -6.11
CA GLU A 259 12.74 6.25 -7.43
C GLU A 259 14.16 5.69 -7.52
N ASN A 260 15.16 6.46 -7.07
CA ASN A 260 16.56 6.02 -7.04
C ASN A 260 16.81 4.85 -6.08
N LEU A 261 16.15 4.83 -4.91
CA LEU A 261 16.30 3.75 -3.92
C LEU A 261 15.61 2.46 -4.33
N ASN A 262 14.38 2.58 -4.83
CA ASN A 262 13.53 1.44 -5.14
C ASN A 262 13.89 0.81 -6.48
N GLY A 263 14.05 1.63 -7.51
CA GLY A 263 14.14 1.17 -8.89
C GLY A 263 13.07 0.09 -9.16
N SER A 264 13.50 -1.09 -9.59
CA SER A 264 12.64 -2.28 -9.75
C SER A 264 12.81 -3.34 -8.65
N GLU A 265 13.67 -3.08 -7.65
CA GLU A 265 14.26 -4.09 -6.79
C GLU A 265 13.81 -4.00 -5.33
N PHE A 266 13.74 -2.78 -4.80
CA PHE A 266 13.43 -2.51 -3.40
C PHE A 266 12.10 -1.76 -3.24
N ASN A 267 11.65 -1.63 -1.99
CA ASN A 267 10.39 -1.00 -1.64
C ASN A 267 10.50 -0.19 -0.34
N PHE A 268 11.51 0.68 -0.28
CA PHE A 268 11.60 1.77 0.68
C PHE A 268 10.36 2.66 0.60
N SER A 269 9.89 3.08 1.77
CA SER A 269 8.69 3.90 1.91
C SER A 269 9.02 5.32 2.37
N ARG A 270 8.11 6.27 2.14
CA ARG A 270 8.20 7.64 2.72
C ARG A 270 8.38 7.61 4.23
N ASP A 271 7.69 6.67 4.89
CA ASP A 271 7.79 6.40 6.33
C ASP A 271 9.25 6.13 6.74
N PHE A 272 9.92 5.20 6.05
CA PHE A 272 11.33 4.88 6.30
C PHE A 272 12.24 6.11 6.17
N ILE A 273 12.06 6.91 5.10
CA ILE A 273 12.87 8.11 4.87
C ILE A 273 12.68 9.11 6.00
N LEU A 274 11.44 9.42 6.37
CA LEU A 274 11.16 10.38 7.45
C LEU A 274 11.73 9.93 8.80
N LYS A 275 11.61 8.64 9.13
CA LYS A 275 12.20 8.09 10.36
C LYS A 275 13.72 8.19 10.35
N THR A 276 14.32 7.95 9.18
CA THR A 276 15.75 8.11 8.99
C THR A 276 16.13 9.56 9.24
N CYS A 277 15.48 10.54 8.60
CA CYS A 277 15.72 11.97 8.83
C CYS A 277 15.67 12.34 10.32
N LEU A 278 14.60 11.93 11.03
CA LEU A 278 14.46 12.20 12.46
C LEU A 278 15.57 11.57 13.30
N SER A 279 15.97 10.35 12.96
CA SER A 279 17.03 9.63 13.66
C SER A 279 18.38 10.30 13.43
N LEU A 280 18.70 10.68 12.20
CA LEU A 280 19.92 11.40 11.83
C LEU A 280 20.06 12.73 12.56
N LEU A 281 18.96 13.47 12.70
CA LEU A 281 18.93 14.75 13.41
C LEU A 281 18.81 14.62 14.94
N ASN A 282 18.97 13.42 15.50
CA ASN A 282 18.88 13.13 16.94
C ASN A 282 17.53 13.53 17.58
N LYS A 283 16.46 13.54 16.80
CA LYS A 283 15.09 13.80 17.27
C LYS A 283 14.39 12.51 17.72
N GLY A 284 15.00 11.36 17.43
CA GLY A 284 14.50 10.02 17.75
C GLY A 284 13.51 9.49 16.71
N ALA A 285 13.50 8.18 16.52
CA ALA A 285 12.82 7.47 15.44
C ALA A 285 11.27 7.50 15.52
N SER A 286 10.71 7.77 16.69
CA SER A 286 9.25 7.79 16.85
C SER A 286 8.58 8.92 16.07
N TYR A 287 7.49 8.63 15.36
CA TYR A 287 6.68 9.63 14.66
C TYR A 287 5.88 10.48 15.65
N LYS A 288 6.28 11.75 15.77
CA LYS A 288 5.67 12.75 16.64
C LYS A 288 5.59 14.07 15.89
N VAL A 289 4.37 14.58 15.66
CA VAL A 289 4.11 15.80 14.87
C VAL A 289 4.80 17.01 15.50
N GLU A 290 4.88 17.02 16.82
CA GLU A 290 5.52 18.06 17.63
C GLU A 290 6.99 18.26 17.23
N LYS A 291 7.68 17.19 16.78
CA LYS A 291 9.08 17.26 16.33
C LYS A 291 9.25 18.08 15.05
N PHE A 292 8.23 18.17 14.20
CA PHE A 292 8.26 18.97 12.97
C PHE A 292 7.71 20.39 13.20
N ARG A 293 7.04 20.64 14.32
CA ARG A 293 6.50 21.97 14.69
C ARG A 293 7.47 22.82 15.51
N ASP A 294 8.66 22.29 15.84
CA ASP A 294 9.69 23.02 16.58
C ASP A 294 10.38 24.16 15.80
N GLY A 295 9.95 24.39 14.55
CA GLY A 295 10.48 25.38 13.62
C GLY A 295 11.86 25.04 13.03
N LYS A 296 12.65 24.21 13.71
CA LYS A 296 14.06 23.95 13.37
C LYS A 296 14.25 22.65 12.60
N THR A 297 13.51 21.60 12.94
CA THR A 297 13.72 20.26 12.38
C THR A 297 13.42 20.25 10.88
N LYS A 298 12.37 20.96 10.44
CA LYS A 298 12.05 21.08 9.00
C LYS A 298 13.20 21.74 8.24
N GLU A 299 13.67 22.90 8.72
CA GLU A 299 14.79 23.63 8.11
C GLU A 299 16.07 22.79 8.08
N GLN A 300 16.36 22.03 9.13
CA GLN A 300 17.50 21.12 9.17
C GLN A 300 17.40 20.00 8.12
N ILE A 301 16.21 19.43 7.93
CA ILE A 301 15.98 18.41 6.89
C ILE A 301 16.19 19.02 5.50
N ILE A 302 15.64 20.21 5.26
CA ILE A 302 15.74 20.90 3.96
C ILE A 302 17.20 21.23 3.65
N ASN A 303 17.90 21.86 4.60
CA ASN A 303 19.27 22.33 4.40
C ASN A 303 20.27 21.18 4.22
N ASP A 304 20.00 20.02 4.84
CA ASP A 304 20.91 18.87 4.79
C ASP A 304 20.37 17.69 3.96
N TRP A 305 19.31 17.94 3.17
CA TRP A 305 18.62 16.91 2.39
C TRP A 305 19.57 16.13 1.48
N THR A 306 20.49 16.82 0.82
CA THR A 306 21.48 16.20 -0.07
C THR A 306 22.37 15.21 0.68
N ASN A 307 22.85 15.56 1.87
CA ASN A 307 23.72 14.69 2.66
C ASN A 307 22.96 13.48 3.23
N ILE A 308 21.73 13.70 3.70
CA ILE A 308 20.81 12.64 4.13
C ILE A 308 20.58 11.65 2.97
N SER A 309 20.19 12.16 1.80
CA SER A 309 19.91 11.37 0.60
C SER A 309 21.13 10.54 0.17
N ASN A 310 22.30 11.17 0.10
CA ASN A 310 23.56 10.50 -0.25
C ASN A 310 23.92 9.39 0.75
N SER A 311 23.67 9.60 2.05
CA SER A 311 23.93 8.59 3.08
C SER A 311 23.01 7.38 2.95
N ILE A 312 21.74 7.59 2.62
CA ILE A 312 20.77 6.50 2.41
C ILE A 312 21.15 5.70 1.14
N LEU A 313 21.49 6.39 0.05
CA LEU A 313 21.90 5.77 -1.21
C LEU A 313 23.19 4.95 -1.07
N ASP A 314 24.20 5.48 -0.38
CA ASP A 314 25.48 4.78 -0.14
C ASP A 314 25.28 3.50 0.70
N VAL A 315 24.42 3.56 1.73
CA VAL A 315 24.07 2.35 2.50
C VAL A 315 23.29 1.34 1.64
N ARG A 316 22.39 1.78 0.77
CA ARG A 316 21.70 0.88 -0.17
C ARG A 316 22.69 0.17 -1.09
N ASP A 317 23.69 0.88 -1.61
CA ASP A 317 24.72 0.29 -2.46
C ASP A 317 25.66 -0.65 -1.68
N PHE A 318 25.96 -0.32 -0.43
CA PHE A 318 26.66 -1.22 0.49
C PHE A 318 25.91 -2.54 0.70
N ILE A 319 24.60 -2.49 0.98
CA ILE A 319 23.78 -3.72 1.15
C ILE A 319 23.87 -4.57 -0.10
N ALA A 320 23.64 -3.96 -1.26
CA ALA A 320 23.67 -4.66 -2.52
C ALA A 320 25.05 -5.32 -2.72
N THR A 321 26.14 -4.56 -2.60
CA THR A 321 27.49 -5.06 -2.88
C THR A 321 28.01 -6.08 -1.86
N GLN A 322 27.69 -5.93 -0.58
CA GLN A 322 28.31 -6.72 0.51
C GLN A 322 27.43 -7.86 1.06
N THR A 323 26.11 -7.76 0.99
CA THR A 323 25.21 -8.68 1.72
C THR A 323 24.40 -9.62 0.83
N TYR A 324 24.62 -9.58 -0.49
CA TYR A 324 23.91 -10.37 -1.51
C TYR A 324 22.39 -10.15 -1.56
N ILE A 325 21.84 -9.24 -0.75
CA ILE A 325 20.43 -8.88 -0.76
C ILE A 325 20.18 -7.94 -1.93
N ARG A 326 19.42 -8.43 -2.92
CA ARG A 326 19.14 -7.70 -4.17
C ARG A 326 17.67 -7.33 -4.36
N THR A 327 16.76 -7.77 -3.49
CA THR A 327 15.32 -7.57 -3.70
C THR A 327 14.56 -7.35 -2.39
N ASP A 328 13.42 -6.65 -2.46
CA ASP A 328 12.47 -6.43 -1.36
C ASP A 328 11.95 -7.75 -0.74
N LYS A 329 11.85 -8.82 -1.54
CA LYS A 329 11.40 -10.13 -1.05
C LYS A 329 12.30 -10.68 0.04
N ALA A 330 13.59 -10.34 0.00
CA ALA A 330 14.59 -10.71 0.99
C ALA A 330 14.71 -9.70 2.13
N MET A 331 13.87 -8.65 2.16
CA MET A 331 13.86 -7.59 3.16
C MET A 331 12.61 -7.69 4.05
N PRO A 332 12.62 -8.52 5.11
CA PRO A 332 11.56 -8.51 6.12
C PRO A 332 11.29 -7.12 6.71
N SER A 333 12.34 -6.34 6.96
CA SER A 333 12.28 -4.97 7.46
C SER A 333 13.48 -4.16 6.97
N TYR A 334 13.22 -2.91 6.56
CA TYR A 334 14.27 -1.95 6.22
C TYR A 334 14.81 -1.22 7.46
N LEU A 335 14.10 -1.27 8.60
CA LEU A 335 14.38 -0.43 9.77
C LEU A 335 15.74 -0.72 10.42
N GLY A 336 16.29 -1.93 10.26
CA GLY A 336 17.63 -2.27 10.72
C GLY A 336 18.76 -1.50 10.03
N LEU A 337 18.46 -0.82 8.91
CA LEU A 337 19.40 0.03 8.19
C LEU A 337 19.60 1.39 8.84
N ILE A 338 18.64 1.86 9.64
CA ILE A 338 18.68 3.22 10.19
C ILE A 338 19.94 3.45 11.04
N PRO A 339 20.36 2.54 11.95
CA PRO A 339 21.63 2.70 12.67
C PRO A 339 22.86 2.74 11.75
N VAL A 340 22.84 2.00 10.64
CA VAL A 340 23.94 1.98 9.65
C VAL A 340 24.00 3.31 8.89
N ILE A 341 22.85 3.83 8.47
CA ILE A 341 22.72 5.14 7.81
C ILE A 341 23.13 6.26 8.78
N TYR A 342 22.75 6.15 10.05
CA TYR A 342 23.18 7.06 11.10
C TYR A 342 24.70 7.13 11.22
N PHE A 343 25.36 5.97 11.26
CA PHE A 343 26.81 5.92 11.30
C PHE A 343 27.45 6.50 10.03
N ARG A 344 26.93 6.16 8.84
CA ARG A 344 27.40 6.72 7.56
C ARG A 344 27.29 8.24 7.51
N TYR A 345 26.21 8.80 8.05
CA TYR A 345 25.93 10.22 8.01
C TYR A 345 26.81 11.02 8.99
N HIS A 346 26.95 10.56 10.24
CA HIS A 346 27.74 11.28 11.27
C HIS A 346 29.24 11.00 11.22
N TYR A 347 29.66 9.85 10.69
CA TYR A 347 31.07 9.41 10.71
C TYR A 347 31.57 8.95 9.33
N PRO A 348 31.50 9.80 8.28
CA PRO A 348 31.83 9.43 6.89
C PRO A 348 33.29 8.96 6.71
N ASP A 349 34.23 9.49 7.49
CA ASP A 349 35.64 9.09 7.44
C ASP A 349 35.87 7.67 7.96
N LYS A 350 35.04 7.23 8.91
CA LYS A 350 35.11 5.90 9.52
C LYS A 350 34.30 4.86 8.73
N TRP A 351 33.21 5.28 8.07
CA TRP A 351 32.38 4.44 7.21
C TRP A 351 33.20 3.55 6.28
N LYS A 352 34.15 4.13 5.54
CA LYS A 352 34.98 3.41 4.56
C LYS A 352 35.88 2.32 5.16
N LYS A 353 36.12 2.36 6.48
CA LYS A 353 37.00 1.44 7.21
C LYS A 353 36.22 0.50 8.13
N ALA A 354 34.90 0.67 8.22
CA ALA A 354 34.07 -0.10 9.11
C ALA A 354 34.04 -1.58 8.70
N LYS A 355 34.06 -2.45 9.70
CA LYS A 355 34.03 -3.92 9.53
C LYS A 355 32.82 -4.47 10.26
N GLY A 356 32.29 -5.59 9.76
CA GLY A 356 31.19 -6.31 10.42
C GLY A 356 29.81 -5.66 10.28
N LEU A 357 29.65 -4.64 9.42
CA LEU A 357 28.35 -4.04 9.10
C LEU A 357 27.43 -5.00 8.33
N ASP A 358 28.03 -5.82 7.45
CA ASP A 358 27.38 -6.92 6.76
C ASP A 358 26.86 -7.97 7.75
N THR A 359 27.70 -8.34 8.72
CA THR A 359 27.36 -9.29 9.79
C THR A 359 26.24 -8.73 10.67
N TYR A 360 26.34 -7.45 11.07
CA TYR A 360 25.29 -6.74 11.78
C TYR A 360 23.96 -6.82 11.03
N PHE A 361 23.98 -6.43 9.76
CA PHE A 361 22.75 -6.33 8.98
C PHE A 361 22.13 -7.70 8.71
N LEU A 362 22.91 -8.67 8.23
CA LEU A 362 22.41 -10.01 7.97
C LEU A 362 21.85 -10.67 9.23
N ARG A 363 22.54 -10.55 10.36
CA ARG A 363 22.09 -11.16 11.61
C ARG A 363 20.81 -10.55 12.15
N THR A 364 20.71 -9.22 12.13
CA THR A 364 19.49 -8.51 12.57
C THR A 364 18.31 -8.74 11.64
N LEU A 365 18.57 -8.92 10.34
CA LEU A 365 17.55 -9.23 9.34
C LEU A 365 17.03 -10.66 9.51
N ILE A 366 17.92 -11.64 9.66
CA ILE A 366 17.58 -13.05 9.86
C ILE A 366 16.83 -13.27 11.17
N ALA A 367 17.32 -12.69 12.26
CA ALA A 367 16.68 -12.78 13.57
C ALA A 367 15.41 -11.90 13.68
N GLY A 368 15.17 -11.03 12.71
CA GLY A 368 14.01 -10.13 12.69
C GLY A 368 14.03 -9.10 13.82
N SER A 369 15.20 -8.71 14.32
CA SER A 369 15.36 -7.87 15.53
C SER A 369 14.67 -6.51 15.42
N PHE A 370 14.54 -5.97 14.20
CA PHE A 370 13.87 -4.69 13.91
C PHE A 370 12.43 -4.85 13.38
N SER A 371 11.79 -5.99 13.66
CA SER A 371 10.37 -6.19 13.39
C SER A 371 9.48 -5.53 14.45
N GLY A 372 8.21 -5.30 14.13
CA GLY A 372 7.24 -4.68 15.04
C GLY A 372 7.44 -3.16 15.16
N THR A 373 7.57 -2.66 16.39
CA THR A 373 7.78 -1.23 16.70
C THR A 373 9.20 -1.01 17.26
N PRO A 374 10.24 -0.87 16.42
CA PRO A 374 11.63 -0.79 16.87
C PRO A 374 12.11 0.64 17.17
N ASP A 375 11.24 1.64 17.28
CA ASP A 375 11.62 3.04 17.41
C ASP A 375 12.59 3.29 18.58
N ASN A 376 12.26 2.77 19.77
CA ASN A 376 13.13 2.87 20.95
C ASN A 376 14.46 2.14 20.77
N LEU A 377 14.47 1.02 20.03
CA LEU A 377 15.68 0.26 19.77
C LEU A 377 16.61 1.04 18.83
N ILE A 378 16.06 1.64 17.79
CA ILE A 378 16.80 2.51 16.87
C ILE A 378 17.45 3.64 17.67
N ASP A 379 16.71 4.31 18.55
CA ASP A 379 17.21 5.39 19.38
C ASP A 379 18.35 4.96 20.33
N LYS A 380 18.24 3.75 20.92
CA LYS A 380 19.32 3.18 21.74
C LYS A 380 20.57 2.86 20.91
N CYS A 381 20.40 2.35 19.70
CA CYS A 381 21.52 2.03 18.80
C CYS A 381 22.23 3.31 18.33
N THR A 382 21.48 4.31 17.85
CA THR A 382 22.06 5.58 17.38
C THR A 382 22.77 6.30 18.52
N LYS A 383 22.18 6.36 19.72
CA LYS A 383 22.83 6.91 20.92
C LYS A 383 24.16 6.20 21.21
N LYS A 384 24.19 4.86 21.14
CA LYS A 384 25.42 4.10 21.38
C LYS A 384 26.50 4.39 20.33
N ILE A 385 26.11 4.52 19.06
CA ILE A 385 27.02 4.93 17.98
C ILE A 385 27.61 6.32 18.26
N THR A 386 26.80 7.26 18.73
CA THR A 386 27.28 8.60 19.13
C THR A 386 28.31 8.53 20.25
N GLU A 387 28.01 7.76 21.31
CA GLU A 387 28.90 7.59 22.48
C GLU A 387 30.25 6.97 22.09
N LEU A 388 30.25 6.00 21.18
CA LEU A 388 31.47 5.37 20.67
C LEU A 388 32.20 6.24 19.63
N SER A 389 31.46 7.14 18.99
CA SER A 389 31.88 7.78 17.73
C SER A 389 32.34 6.76 16.69
N ASP A 390 31.77 5.56 16.72
CA ASP A 390 32.13 4.42 15.88
C ASP A 390 30.96 3.42 15.77
N PHE A 391 31.07 2.46 14.85
CA PHE A 391 30.15 1.33 14.77
C PHE A 391 30.85 0.04 15.17
N ASP A 392 30.66 -0.37 16.43
CA ASP A 392 31.11 -1.66 16.93
C ASP A 392 29.95 -2.66 16.94
N THR A 393 30.02 -3.66 16.05
CA THR A 393 28.96 -4.65 15.86
C THR A 393 28.61 -5.41 17.14
N ASP A 394 29.60 -5.77 17.95
CA ASP A 394 29.38 -6.57 19.17
C ASP A 394 28.72 -5.73 20.27
N ILE A 395 29.14 -4.47 20.42
CA ILE A 395 28.50 -3.55 21.36
C ILE A 395 27.05 -3.27 20.95
N ILE A 396 26.79 -3.06 19.65
CA ILE A 396 25.43 -2.84 19.15
C ILE A 396 24.56 -4.09 19.32
N PHE A 397 25.10 -5.30 19.12
CA PHE A 397 24.39 -6.53 19.47
C PHE A 397 24.05 -6.60 20.97
N GLY A 398 24.96 -6.16 21.84
CA GLY A 398 24.69 -6.03 23.26
C GLY A 398 23.50 -5.11 23.56
N VAL A 399 23.39 -3.98 22.86
CA VAL A 399 22.24 -3.06 22.98
C VAL A 399 20.93 -3.73 22.56
N ILE A 400 20.94 -4.46 21.44
CA ILE A 400 19.76 -5.16 20.91
C ILE A 400 19.30 -6.26 21.88
N LYS A 401 20.22 -7.06 22.41
CA LYS A 401 19.91 -8.10 23.41
C LYS A 401 19.37 -7.49 24.71
N ALA A 402 19.96 -6.39 25.18
CA ALA A 402 19.48 -5.68 26.37
C ALA A 402 18.08 -5.06 26.20
N ASP A 403 17.66 -4.79 24.96
CA ASP A 403 16.28 -4.38 24.63
C ASP A 403 15.30 -5.57 24.54
N GLY A 404 15.76 -6.79 24.82
CA GLY A 404 14.96 -8.02 24.77
C GLY A 404 14.69 -8.53 23.36
N ARG A 405 15.45 -8.06 22.35
CA ARG A 405 15.31 -8.52 20.97
C ARG A 405 16.21 -9.72 20.70
N ASN A 406 15.65 -10.69 19.96
CA ASN A 406 16.39 -11.86 19.55
C ASN A 406 17.46 -11.50 18.51
N LEU A 407 18.65 -12.08 18.66
CA LEU A 407 19.76 -12.04 17.72
C LEU A 407 20.34 -13.44 17.47
N ASP A 408 19.79 -14.46 18.10
CA ASP A 408 20.33 -15.81 18.04
C ASP A 408 19.72 -16.51 16.82
N ILE A 409 20.60 -16.97 15.94
CA ILE A 409 20.24 -17.74 14.75
C ILE A 409 20.34 -19.20 15.16
N THR A 410 19.20 -19.81 15.44
CA THR A 410 19.11 -21.24 15.74
C THR A 410 18.84 -22.03 14.45
N LYS A 411 18.96 -23.36 14.53
CA LYS A 411 18.53 -24.26 13.45
C LYS A 411 17.09 -23.97 13.01
N ASN A 412 16.21 -23.74 13.98
CA ASN A 412 14.80 -23.42 13.73
C ASN A 412 14.62 -22.07 13.03
N THR A 413 15.50 -21.09 13.25
CA THR A 413 15.47 -19.81 12.51
C THR A 413 15.69 -20.01 11.01
N ILE A 414 16.50 -20.99 10.61
CA ILE A 414 16.75 -21.30 9.19
C ILE A 414 15.69 -22.26 8.65
N LEU A 415 15.47 -23.39 9.34
CA LEU A 415 14.58 -24.46 8.90
C LEU A 415 13.09 -24.11 9.01
N GLY A 416 12.73 -23.16 9.86
CA GLY A 416 11.36 -22.69 10.04
C GLY A 416 10.83 -21.83 8.90
N ALA A 417 11.65 -21.47 7.91
CA ALA A 417 11.21 -20.71 6.75
C ALA A 417 10.22 -21.53 5.90
N THR A 418 9.13 -20.90 5.47
CA THR A 418 8.05 -21.57 4.72
C THR A 418 7.75 -20.90 3.39
N TYR A 419 7.17 -21.67 2.46
CA TYR A 419 6.72 -21.22 1.16
C TYR A 419 5.78 -20.00 1.29
N GLY A 420 6.06 -18.96 0.52
CA GLY A 420 5.31 -17.69 0.55
C GLY A 420 5.70 -16.73 1.68
N SER A 421 6.57 -17.11 2.62
CA SER A 421 7.11 -16.18 3.63
C SER A 421 8.17 -15.26 3.02
N LYS A 422 8.43 -14.08 3.62
CA LYS A 422 9.61 -13.26 3.26
C LYS A 422 10.93 -13.95 3.67
N GLN A 423 10.88 -14.73 4.76
CA GLN A 423 12.04 -15.40 5.32
C GLN A 423 12.63 -16.43 4.35
N ILE A 424 11.80 -17.19 3.61
CA ILE A 424 12.32 -18.16 2.63
C ILE A 424 13.11 -17.48 1.50
N HIS A 425 12.65 -16.31 1.04
CA HIS A 425 13.35 -15.54 0.02
C HIS A 425 14.68 -15.02 0.53
N MET A 426 14.74 -14.55 1.79
CA MET A 426 15.99 -14.14 2.43
C MET A 426 16.98 -15.31 2.53
N ILE A 427 16.56 -16.48 3.05
CA ILE A 427 17.44 -17.66 3.15
C ILE A 427 17.90 -18.11 1.76
N PHE A 428 17.03 -18.07 0.74
CA PHE A 428 17.42 -18.42 -0.62
C PHE A 428 18.35 -17.42 -1.27
N ASN A 429 18.27 -16.11 -0.97
CA ASN A 429 19.29 -15.17 -1.45
C ASN A 429 20.68 -15.49 -0.87
N LEU A 430 20.73 -16.02 0.36
CA LEU A 430 22.00 -16.44 0.98
C LEU A 430 22.50 -17.79 0.46
N LEU A 431 21.58 -18.69 0.13
CA LEU A 431 21.90 -20.01 -0.44
C LEU A 431 22.37 -19.91 -1.90
N TYR A 432 21.61 -19.18 -2.73
CA TYR A 432 21.79 -19.07 -4.19
C TYR A 432 22.49 -17.77 -4.58
N LYS A 433 23.72 -17.57 -4.09
CA LYS A 433 24.47 -16.32 -4.28
C LYS A 433 24.69 -15.94 -5.76
N ASP A 434 24.75 -16.93 -6.64
CA ASP A 434 25.04 -16.77 -8.08
C ASP A 434 23.79 -16.64 -8.97
N PHE A 435 22.58 -16.71 -8.40
CA PHE A 435 21.35 -16.54 -9.19
C PHE A 435 21.18 -15.10 -9.68
N ASN A 436 20.77 -14.94 -10.94
CA ASN A 436 20.44 -13.62 -11.47
C ASN A 436 19.04 -13.18 -10.97
N TYR A 437 19.02 -12.41 -9.89
CA TYR A 437 17.80 -11.77 -9.37
C TYR A 437 17.41 -10.48 -10.12
N ARG A 438 18.13 -10.11 -11.19
CA ARG A 438 17.97 -8.87 -11.95
C ARG A 438 17.73 -9.11 -13.45
N PRO A 439 16.73 -9.92 -13.85
CA PRO A 439 16.41 -10.05 -15.26
C PRO A 439 15.75 -8.77 -15.78
N ALA A 440 16.09 -8.37 -17.01
CA ALA A 440 15.44 -7.25 -17.69
C ALA A 440 13.92 -7.49 -17.92
N TYR A 441 13.50 -8.75 -18.03
CA TYR A 441 12.11 -9.16 -18.14
C TYR A 441 11.60 -9.77 -16.84
N LYS A 442 10.56 -9.17 -16.23
CA LYS A 442 10.05 -9.55 -14.90
C LYS A 442 9.65 -11.03 -14.77
N ASN A 443 9.15 -11.64 -15.84
CA ASN A 443 8.76 -13.05 -15.81
C ASN A 443 9.96 -14.00 -15.77
N ASN A 444 11.19 -13.50 -15.97
CA ASN A 444 12.41 -14.28 -15.81
C ASN A 444 12.92 -14.32 -14.36
N LEU A 445 12.22 -13.70 -13.41
CA LEU A 445 12.61 -13.72 -12.00
C LEU A 445 12.64 -15.15 -11.47
N PRO A 446 13.63 -15.50 -10.61
CA PRO A 446 13.65 -16.78 -9.95
C PRO A 446 12.38 -17.02 -9.12
N GLN A 447 11.85 -18.23 -9.20
CA GLN A 447 10.60 -18.64 -8.57
C GLN A 447 10.89 -19.72 -7.53
N VAL A 448 10.22 -19.65 -6.39
CA VAL A 448 10.26 -20.73 -5.42
C VAL A 448 9.28 -21.80 -5.87
N ASP A 449 9.74 -23.05 -5.91
CA ASP A 449 8.88 -24.20 -6.21
C ASP A 449 9.15 -25.35 -5.23
N HIS A 450 8.17 -26.24 -5.10
CA HIS A 450 8.26 -27.42 -4.25
C HIS A 450 8.99 -28.55 -4.96
N ILE A 451 10.05 -29.09 -4.35
CA ILE A 451 10.79 -30.26 -4.85
C ILE A 451 9.83 -31.43 -5.04
N PHE A 452 9.14 -31.85 -3.97
CA PHE A 452 7.99 -32.76 -4.08
C PHE A 452 6.73 -31.94 -4.31
N PRO A 453 6.09 -32.06 -5.50
CA PRO A 453 4.98 -31.19 -5.87
C PRO A 453 3.78 -31.32 -4.95
N GLN A 454 3.16 -30.19 -4.59
CA GLN A 454 1.97 -30.18 -3.74
C GLN A 454 0.82 -31.03 -4.30
N ALA A 455 0.68 -31.10 -5.63
CA ALA A 455 -0.36 -31.89 -6.29
C ALA A 455 -0.28 -33.38 -5.93
N HIS A 456 0.94 -33.91 -5.76
CA HIS A 456 1.19 -35.30 -5.36
C HIS A 456 1.00 -35.47 -3.85
N LEU A 457 1.61 -34.60 -3.03
CA LEU A 457 1.49 -34.66 -1.57
C LEU A 457 0.05 -34.51 -1.07
N LYS A 458 -0.80 -33.72 -1.76
CA LYS A 458 -2.24 -33.55 -1.45
C LYS A 458 -3.05 -34.85 -1.61
N LYS A 459 -2.60 -35.78 -2.46
CA LYS A 459 -3.27 -37.06 -2.75
C LYS A 459 -2.94 -38.13 -1.70
N VAL A 460 -1.86 -37.96 -0.94
CA VAL A 460 -1.46 -38.92 0.11
C VAL A 460 -2.42 -38.83 1.29
N LYS A 461 -3.11 -39.95 1.56
CA LYS A 461 -4.11 -40.06 2.63
C LYS A 461 -3.73 -41.13 3.65
N GLU A 462 -4.07 -40.87 4.89
CA GLU A 462 -4.00 -41.77 6.02
C GLU A 462 -5.38 -42.26 6.44
N VAL A 463 -5.38 -43.39 7.15
CA VAL A 463 -6.58 -43.99 7.72
C VAL A 463 -7.04 -43.14 8.89
N ASN A 464 -8.32 -42.80 8.88
CA ASN A 464 -8.94 -42.06 9.96
C ASN A 464 -9.15 -42.97 11.17
N PRO A 465 -8.54 -42.67 12.34
CA PRO A 465 -8.66 -43.52 13.53
C PRO A 465 -10.10 -43.67 14.03
N THR A 466 -10.96 -42.68 13.77
CA THR A 466 -12.35 -42.64 14.24
C THR A 466 -13.31 -43.33 13.27
N THR A 467 -13.05 -43.25 11.96
CA THR A 467 -14.00 -43.75 10.94
C THR A 467 -13.49 -44.95 10.14
N GLY A 468 -12.23 -45.35 10.30
CA GLY A 468 -11.57 -46.43 9.56
C GLY A 468 -11.38 -46.15 8.06
N LYS A 469 -11.83 -45.00 7.55
CA LYS A 469 -11.74 -44.62 6.13
C LYS A 469 -10.42 -43.91 5.85
N ARG A 470 -9.79 -44.18 4.72
CA ARG A 470 -8.57 -43.51 4.26
C ARG A 470 -8.86 -42.13 3.68
N ASN A 471 -9.27 -41.20 4.53
CA ASN A 471 -9.74 -39.86 4.14
C ASN A 471 -9.02 -38.69 4.82
N ILE A 472 -8.10 -38.93 5.76
CA ILE A 472 -7.28 -37.86 6.36
C ILE A 472 -6.11 -37.57 5.44
N ARG A 473 -5.82 -36.30 5.15
CA ARG A 473 -4.64 -35.93 4.38
C ARG A 473 -3.39 -36.09 5.26
N LYS A 474 -2.43 -36.94 4.83
CA LYS A 474 -1.18 -37.19 5.57
C LYS A 474 -0.36 -35.91 5.71
N TYR A 475 -0.03 -35.30 4.56
CA TYR A 475 0.81 -34.11 4.51
C TYR A 475 -0.03 -32.83 4.51
N LYS A 476 -0.10 -32.19 5.69
CA LYS A 476 -0.71 -30.86 5.88
C LYS A 476 0.15 -29.76 5.26
N VAL A 477 -0.32 -28.51 5.31
CA VAL A 477 0.32 -27.35 4.66
C VAL A 477 1.75 -27.18 5.16
N GLU A 478 1.93 -27.21 6.48
CA GLU A 478 3.20 -27.04 7.19
C GLU A 478 4.29 -28.04 6.74
N PHE A 479 3.92 -29.30 6.44
CA PHE A 479 4.87 -30.31 5.97
C PHE A 479 5.27 -30.11 4.50
N ARG A 480 4.37 -29.56 3.69
CA ARG A 480 4.64 -29.36 2.26
C ARG A 480 5.43 -28.09 2.02
N ASP A 481 5.14 -27.06 2.80
CA ASP A 481 5.63 -25.70 2.59
C ASP A 481 6.94 -25.41 3.34
N GLN A 482 7.52 -26.38 4.04
CA GLN A 482 8.82 -26.22 4.70
C GLN A 482 9.96 -25.98 3.69
N ILE A 483 10.99 -25.22 4.08
CA ILE A 483 12.15 -24.90 3.24
C ILE A 483 12.85 -26.14 2.67
N ALA A 484 12.90 -27.23 3.44
CA ALA A 484 13.48 -28.50 3.01
C ALA A 484 12.74 -29.15 1.84
N ASN A 485 11.49 -28.77 1.56
CA ASN A 485 10.76 -29.17 0.35
C ASN A 485 10.76 -28.07 -0.74
N CYS A 486 11.44 -26.95 -0.56
CA CYS A 486 11.42 -25.84 -1.51
C CYS A 486 12.80 -25.64 -2.16
N MET A 487 12.81 -25.21 -3.41
CA MET A 487 14.01 -24.81 -4.14
C MET A 487 13.74 -23.55 -4.97
N LEU A 488 14.80 -22.88 -5.39
CA LEU A 488 14.70 -21.75 -6.30
C LEU A 488 14.94 -22.24 -7.74
N LEU A 489 14.05 -21.90 -8.65
CA LEU A 489 14.14 -22.25 -10.06
C LEU A 489 14.22 -20.98 -10.91
N SER A 490 14.94 -21.05 -12.02
CA SER A 490 14.81 -20.04 -13.07
C SER A 490 13.41 -20.09 -13.68
N ALA A 491 12.99 -18.99 -14.33
CA ALA A 491 11.70 -18.97 -15.02
C ALA A 491 11.62 -19.97 -16.19
N GLY A 492 12.76 -20.33 -16.81
CA GLY A 492 12.80 -21.39 -17.82
C GLY A 492 12.50 -22.75 -17.21
N GLU A 493 13.09 -23.05 -16.05
CA GLU A 493 12.86 -24.31 -15.33
C GLU A 493 11.45 -24.41 -14.75
N ASN A 494 10.84 -23.31 -14.33
CA ASN A 494 9.47 -23.30 -13.81
C ASN A 494 8.40 -22.94 -14.86
N GLY A 495 8.81 -22.78 -16.13
CA GLY A 495 7.96 -22.37 -17.23
C GLY A 495 7.14 -23.51 -17.85
N ALA A 496 6.42 -23.21 -18.93
CA ALA A 496 5.68 -24.22 -19.70
C ALA A 496 6.66 -25.26 -20.27
N GLY A 497 6.48 -26.54 -19.91
CA GLY A 497 7.39 -27.63 -20.28
C GLY A 497 8.57 -27.82 -19.32
N GLY A 498 8.64 -27.04 -18.23
CA GLY A 498 9.60 -27.18 -17.15
C GLY A 498 9.16 -28.19 -16.08
N LYS A 499 9.60 -27.96 -14.83
CA LYS A 499 9.40 -28.90 -13.71
C LYS A 499 7.93 -29.21 -13.43
N SER A 500 7.04 -28.22 -13.33
CA SER A 500 5.61 -28.43 -13.04
C SER A 500 5.41 -29.41 -11.85
N ASP A 501 4.56 -30.42 -12.00
CA ASP A 501 4.31 -31.49 -11.04
C ASP A 501 5.20 -32.72 -11.24
N THR A 502 6.33 -32.58 -11.95
CA THR A 502 7.33 -33.64 -12.11
C THR A 502 7.93 -34.02 -10.75
N LEU A 503 7.99 -35.32 -10.49
CA LEU A 503 8.57 -35.87 -9.26
C LEU A 503 10.10 -35.74 -9.24
N PRO A 504 10.73 -35.62 -8.06
CA PRO A 504 12.18 -35.52 -7.92
C PRO A 504 12.96 -36.63 -8.62
N GLU A 505 12.45 -37.87 -8.56
CA GLU A 505 13.07 -39.03 -9.22
C GLU A 505 13.26 -38.83 -10.72
N VAL A 506 12.34 -38.12 -11.37
CA VAL A 506 12.42 -37.82 -12.81
C VAL A 506 13.18 -36.51 -13.04
N TRP A 507 12.88 -35.47 -12.25
CA TRP A 507 13.45 -34.14 -12.43
C TRP A 507 14.97 -34.08 -12.21
N PHE A 508 15.49 -34.87 -11.26
CA PHE A 508 16.92 -34.89 -10.93
C PHE A 508 17.70 -36.00 -11.63
N ALA A 509 17.06 -36.85 -12.43
CA ALA A 509 17.69 -38.00 -13.07
C ALA A 509 18.84 -37.62 -14.03
N ASP A 510 18.70 -36.47 -14.70
CA ASP A 510 19.61 -35.96 -15.73
C ASP A 510 20.47 -34.78 -15.26
N LYS A 511 20.37 -34.38 -13.99
CA LYS A 511 21.10 -33.25 -13.42
C LYS A 511 22.48 -33.68 -12.94
N ASP A 512 23.45 -32.79 -13.12
CA ASP A 512 24.81 -33.01 -12.64
C ASP A 512 24.95 -32.75 -11.13
N ASP A 513 26.07 -33.22 -10.56
CA ASP A 513 26.39 -33.03 -9.14
C ASP A 513 26.44 -31.55 -8.75
N SER A 514 26.86 -30.66 -9.64
CA SER A 514 26.93 -29.21 -9.34
C SER A 514 25.53 -28.63 -9.14
N TYR A 515 24.55 -29.07 -9.91
CA TYR A 515 23.15 -28.68 -9.76
C TYR A 515 22.57 -29.23 -8.44
N LEU A 516 22.86 -30.48 -8.12
CA LEU A 516 22.43 -31.10 -6.86
C LEU A 516 23.05 -30.38 -5.64
N ASP A 517 24.34 -30.08 -5.69
CA ASP A 517 25.07 -29.39 -4.62
C ASP A 517 24.57 -27.94 -4.46
N MET A 518 24.23 -27.26 -5.56
CA MET A 518 23.64 -25.92 -5.53
C MET A 518 22.28 -25.90 -4.81
N HIS A 519 21.44 -26.90 -5.05
CA HIS A 519 20.10 -27.01 -4.44
C HIS A 519 20.08 -27.76 -3.10
N LEU A 520 21.23 -28.24 -2.64
CA LEU A 520 21.39 -29.09 -1.45
C LEU A 520 20.49 -30.34 -1.54
N ILE A 521 20.53 -31.04 -2.67
CA ILE A 521 19.76 -32.27 -2.89
C ILE A 521 20.59 -33.47 -2.41
N PRO A 522 20.06 -34.33 -1.51
CA PRO A 522 20.72 -35.58 -1.15
C PRO A 522 21.03 -36.41 -2.40
N LYS A 523 22.30 -36.83 -2.56
CA LYS A 523 22.77 -37.57 -3.75
C LYS A 523 22.30 -39.03 -3.80
N ASP A 524 21.74 -39.55 -2.71
CA ASP A 524 21.10 -40.87 -2.69
C ASP A 524 19.79 -40.83 -3.47
N LYS A 525 19.79 -41.47 -4.66
CA LYS A 525 18.65 -41.50 -5.58
C LYS A 525 17.43 -42.22 -4.99
N ASP A 526 17.60 -43.11 -4.03
CA ASP A 526 16.46 -43.76 -3.38
C ASP A 526 15.62 -42.77 -2.57
N LEU A 527 16.21 -41.68 -2.08
CA LEU A 527 15.49 -40.62 -1.37
C LEU A 527 14.60 -39.79 -2.29
N TRP A 528 14.76 -39.85 -3.62
CA TRP A 528 13.98 -39.03 -4.55
C TRP A 528 12.57 -39.60 -4.82
N LYS A 529 12.29 -40.82 -4.33
CA LYS A 529 11.02 -41.52 -4.47
C LYS A 529 9.95 -40.95 -3.53
N MET A 530 8.70 -40.94 -3.97
CA MET A 530 7.57 -40.35 -3.24
C MET A 530 7.34 -40.99 -1.87
N GLU A 531 7.62 -42.29 -1.75
CA GLU A 531 7.49 -43.06 -0.52
C GLU A 531 8.52 -42.65 0.53
N ARG A 532 9.66 -42.08 0.09
CA ARG A 532 10.78 -41.65 0.93
C ARG A 532 10.76 -40.14 1.20
N PHE A 533 9.63 -39.47 0.98
CA PHE A 533 9.48 -38.03 1.19
C PHE A 533 9.97 -37.57 2.57
N GLU A 534 9.58 -38.25 3.65
CA GLU A 534 9.99 -37.88 5.02
C GLU A 534 11.51 -38.00 5.21
N ASP A 535 12.11 -39.08 4.71
CA ASP A 535 13.55 -39.31 4.79
C ASP A 535 14.34 -38.30 3.94
N PHE A 536 13.83 -37.93 2.76
CA PHE A 536 14.40 -36.88 1.94
C PHE A 536 14.44 -35.55 2.68
N ILE A 537 13.34 -35.19 3.35
CA ILE A 537 13.23 -33.94 4.08
C ILE A 537 14.28 -33.89 5.19
N GLU A 538 14.43 -34.95 5.98
CA GLU A 538 15.42 -35.00 7.05
C GLU A 538 16.85 -34.96 6.51
N ALA A 539 17.15 -35.71 5.44
CA ALA A 539 18.47 -35.65 4.79
C ALA A 539 18.79 -34.25 4.26
N ARG A 540 17.81 -33.57 3.66
CA ARG A 540 18.01 -32.21 3.13
C ARG A 540 18.13 -31.16 4.23
N LYS A 541 17.43 -31.32 5.36
CA LYS A 541 17.60 -30.43 6.53
C LYS A 541 19.05 -30.44 7.03
N VAL A 542 19.67 -31.62 7.12
CA VAL A 542 21.08 -31.75 7.50
C VAL A 542 21.99 -30.96 6.57
N LEU A 543 21.81 -31.09 5.25
CA LEU A 543 22.60 -30.33 4.27
C LEU A 543 22.39 -28.81 4.38
N ILE A 544 21.16 -28.36 4.67
CA ILE A 544 20.86 -26.94 4.91
C ILE A 544 21.54 -26.47 6.20
N GLU A 545 21.47 -27.25 7.27
CA GLU A 545 22.15 -26.93 8.54
C GLU A 545 23.66 -26.81 8.36
N GLU A 546 24.29 -27.76 7.67
CA GLU A 546 25.72 -27.72 7.35
C GLU A 546 26.09 -26.48 6.54
N LYS A 547 25.29 -26.14 5.52
CA LYS A 547 25.50 -24.95 4.68
C LYS A 547 25.46 -23.65 5.50
N PHE A 548 24.56 -23.56 6.47
CA PHE A 548 24.37 -22.38 7.33
C PHE A 548 25.07 -22.48 8.69
N GLY A 549 25.89 -23.51 8.92
CA GLY A 549 26.55 -23.74 10.21
C GLY A 549 27.43 -22.59 10.68
N TYR A 550 28.00 -21.81 9.75
CA TYR A 550 28.77 -20.60 10.05
C TYR A 550 27.94 -19.44 10.65
N MET A 551 26.60 -19.48 10.52
CA MET A 551 25.67 -18.51 11.10
C MET A 551 24.95 -19.05 12.35
N ILE A 552 24.76 -20.37 12.43
CA ILE A 552 24.02 -21.01 13.51
C ILE A 552 24.85 -20.96 14.79
N GLN A 553 24.23 -20.46 15.86
CA GLN A 553 24.85 -20.47 17.18
C GLN A 553 24.38 -21.72 17.92
N GLU A 554 25.32 -22.46 18.51
CA GLU A 554 24.97 -23.58 19.39
C GLU A 554 24.14 -23.06 20.56
N GLU A 555 23.01 -23.71 20.85
CA GLU A 555 22.28 -23.46 22.09
C GLU A 555 23.22 -23.80 23.23
N VAL A 556 23.74 -22.78 23.92
CA VAL A 556 24.36 -22.98 25.22
C VAL A 556 23.21 -23.41 26.13
N GLY A 557 23.10 -24.72 26.37
CA GLY A 557 22.17 -25.27 27.33
C GLY A 557 22.38 -24.56 28.66
N ASN A 558 21.34 -23.87 29.13
CA ASN A 558 21.27 -23.53 30.54
C ASN A 558 20.96 -24.84 31.26
N ASP A 559 22.01 -25.56 31.68
CA ASP A 559 21.92 -26.57 32.74
C ASP A 559 21.56 -25.92 34.08
#